data_AF-A0A1G2WRI2-F1
#
_entry.id   AF-A0A1G2WRI2-F1
#
_cell.length_a   1.000
_cell.length_b   1.000
_cell.length_c   1.000
_cell.angle_alpha   90.00
_cell.angle_beta   90.00
_cell.angle_gamma   90.00
#
_symmetry.space_group_name_H-M   'P 1'
#
loop_
_entity.id
_entity.type
_entity.pdbx_description
1 polymer ?
#
loop_
_entity_poly.entity_id
_entity_poly.type
_entity_poly.pdbx_seq_one_letter_code
_entity_poly.pdbx_strand_id
1 'polypeptide(L)'
;MNMRRNYILLVWLIAIVVFYETKISNAEESTAQVTQDDLYEKAMSLKEEGKSDAAMDMLKKFMDATNKDELKYTDAMIEEAMIMKDSKNPAWNRKAVEAQQKVKILYRTNYNKPEYWLVYAKFAALVNRENHVIGAFQKAFFFKPVYTEGYIVKGDLYNYLAKNTDPSESTASSAIGYEDVHVSKENSVRYNRGKVAKESYEIALKNSTLDNDRKAYIHYKIGELEMNILSDKEEAVKNRKKTVELSPDSMYGKKSAELLSKNQ
;
A
#
# COMPACT_ATOMS: atom_id res chain seq x y z
N MET A 1 -39.39 -64.03 20.28
CA MET A 1 -37.99 -63.59 20.05
C MET A 1 -37.96 -62.44 19.03
N ASN A 2 -38.57 -61.28 19.33
CA ASN A 2 -38.72 -60.16 18.38
C ASN A 2 -38.42 -58.76 18.98
N MET A 3 -37.85 -58.68 20.18
CA MET A 3 -37.57 -57.38 20.83
C MET A 3 -36.18 -56.81 20.52
N ARG A 4 -35.23 -57.62 20.00
CA ARG A 4 -33.86 -57.14 19.74
C ARG A 4 -33.68 -56.42 18.39
N ARG A 5 -34.62 -56.52 17.46
CA ARG A 5 -34.50 -55.93 16.12
C ARG A 5 -34.89 -54.43 16.07
N ASN A 6 -35.79 -53.99 16.96
CA ASN A 6 -36.25 -52.60 16.98
C ASN A 6 -35.27 -51.62 17.63
N TYR A 7 -34.42 -52.08 18.56
CA TYR A 7 -33.40 -51.22 19.17
C TYR A 7 -32.26 -50.87 18.21
N ILE A 8 -31.91 -51.74 17.27
CA ILE A 8 -30.85 -51.49 16.30
C ILE A 8 -31.28 -50.39 15.32
N LEU A 9 -32.52 -50.41 14.84
CA LEU A 9 -33.04 -49.38 13.93
C LEU A 9 -33.09 -47.99 14.58
N LEU A 10 -33.39 -47.92 15.88
CA LEU A 10 -33.45 -46.65 16.62
C LEU A 10 -32.06 -46.03 16.83
N VAL A 11 -31.04 -46.86 17.08
CA VAL A 11 -29.64 -46.40 17.18
C VAL A 11 -29.11 -45.89 15.84
N TRP A 12 -29.46 -46.56 14.72
CA TRP A 12 -29.09 -46.09 13.38
C TRP A 12 -29.80 -44.79 12.99
N LEU A 13 -31.07 -44.61 13.38
CA LEU A 13 -31.81 -43.37 13.13
C LEU A 13 -31.23 -42.18 13.91
N ILE A 14 -30.84 -42.38 15.17
CA ILE A 14 -30.19 -41.34 15.98
C ILE A 14 -28.81 -41.01 15.40
N ALA A 15 -28.02 -42.00 14.98
CA ALA A 15 -26.72 -41.77 14.36
C ALA A 15 -26.83 -40.98 13.04
N ILE A 16 -27.85 -41.26 12.21
CA ILE A 16 -28.09 -40.54 10.96
C ILE A 16 -28.55 -39.09 11.23
N VAL A 17 -29.40 -38.84 12.23
CA VAL A 17 -29.83 -37.48 12.59
C VAL A 17 -28.66 -36.67 13.14
N VAL A 18 -27.81 -37.24 14.00
CA VAL A 18 -26.60 -36.57 14.50
C VAL A 18 -25.59 -36.28 13.38
N PHE A 19 -25.44 -37.19 12.41
CA PHE A 19 -24.59 -36.97 11.22
C PHE A 19 -25.16 -35.92 10.26
N TYR A 20 -26.49 -35.79 10.16
CA TYR A 20 -27.12 -34.76 9.33
C TYR A 20 -27.11 -33.38 9.99
N GLU A 21 -27.34 -33.29 11.30
CA GLU A 21 -27.25 -32.01 12.03
C GLU A 21 -25.81 -31.46 12.04
N THR A 22 -24.79 -32.33 12.16
CA THR A 22 -23.38 -31.92 12.03
C THR A 22 -23.01 -31.54 10.59
N LYS A 23 -23.66 -32.09 9.56
CA LYS A 23 -23.43 -31.66 8.17
C LYS A 23 -24.15 -30.35 7.83
N ILE A 24 -25.33 -30.10 8.39
CA ILE A 24 -26.10 -28.87 8.16
C ILE A 24 -25.47 -27.70 8.95
N SER A 25 -24.99 -27.94 10.17
CA SER A 25 -24.20 -26.97 10.93
C SER A 25 -22.90 -26.56 10.23
N ASN A 26 -22.28 -27.44 9.45
CA ASN A 26 -21.08 -27.12 8.67
C ASN A 26 -21.37 -26.56 7.27
N ALA A 27 -22.64 -26.48 6.85
CA ALA A 27 -23.04 -25.97 5.53
C ALA A 27 -23.58 -24.52 5.57
N GLU A 28 -23.95 -24.00 6.74
CA GLU A 28 -24.44 -22.61 6.89
C GLU A 28 -23.39 -21.61 7.42
N GLU A 29 -22.15 -22.03 7.65
CA GLU A 29 -21.03 -21.13 7.99
C GLU A 29 -19.87 -21.25 6.99
N SER A 30 -20.17 -21.19 5.70
CA SER A 30 -19.20 -20.80 4.68
C SER A 30 -19.09 -19.28 4.63
N THR A 31 -18.81 -18.63 5.76
CA THR A 31 -18.24 -17.27 5.72
C THR A 31 -16.86 -17.41 5.09
N ALA A 32 -16.66 -16.87 3.89
CA ALA A 32 -15.35 -16.77 3.28
C ALA A 32 -14.38 -16.23 4.33
N GLN A 33 -13.47 -17.07 4.79
CA GLN A 33 -12.48 -16.70 5.79
C GLN A 33 -11.54 -15.70 5.11
N VAL A 34 -11.84 -14.40 5.26
CA VAL A 34 -11.03 -13.31 4.73
C VAL A 34 -9.64 -13.50 5.28
N THR A 35 -8.67 -13.71 4.40
CA THR A 35 -7.28 -13.93 4.81
C THR A 35 -6.70 -12.62 5.33
N GLN A 36 -5.63 -12.69 6.12
CA GLN A 36 -4.95 -11.47 6.59
C GLN A 36 -4.43 -10.63 5.42
N ASP A 37 -3.94 -11.26 4.36
CA ASP A 37 -3.47 -10.54 3.18
C ASP A 37 -4.65 -9.82 2.48
N ASP A 38 -5.84 -10.43 2.42
CA ASP A 38 -7.04 -9.77 1.89
C ASP A 38 -7.43 -8.52 2.71
N LEU A 39 -7.27 -8.55 4.03
CA LEU A 39 -7.55 -7.38 4.89
C LEU A 39 -6.59 -6.23 4.58
N TYR A 40 -5.31 -6.52 4.41
CA TYR A 40 -4.29 -5.51 4.10
C TYR A 40 -4.51 -4.92 2.70
N GLU A 41 -4.71 -5.76 1.68
CA GLU A 41 -4.97 -5.31 0.31
C GLU A 41 -6.24 -4.47 0.22
N LYS A 42 -7.31 -4.90 0.92
CA LYS A 42 -8.55 -4.13 1.02
C LYS A 42 -8.34 -2.79 1.72
N ALA A 43 -7.51 -2.73 2.76
CA ALA A 43 -7.18 -1.46 3.42
C ALA A 43 -6.46 -0.50 2.46
N MET A 44 -5.46 -0.99 1.71
CA MET A 44 -4.74 -0.18 0.72
C MET A 44 -5.67 0.30 -0.40
N SER A 45 -6.59 -0.56 -0.86
CA SER A 45 -7.63 -0.19 -1.81
C SER A 45 -8.52 0.95 -1.31
N LEU A 46 -9.00 0.85 -0.06
CA LEU A 46 -9.84 1.88 0.56
C LEU A 46 -9.09 3.21 0.77
N LYS A 47 -7.81 3.14 1.16
CA LYS A 47 -6.93 4.31 1.25
C LYS A 47 -6.83 5.03 -0.09
N GLU A 48 -6.62 4.28 -1.18
CA GLU A 48 -6.53 4.83 -2.54
C GLU A 48 -7.85 5.44 -3.03
N GLU A 49 -9.00 4.99 -2.52
CA GLU A 49 -10.31 5.58 -2.73
C GLU A 49 -10.60 6.82 -1.84
N GLY A 50 -9.67 7.19 -0.96
CA GLY A 50 -9.86 8.29 -0.02
C GLY A 50 -10.80 7.95 1.15
N LYS A 51 -11.12 6.67 1.35
CA LYS A 51 -11.99 6.18 2.43
C LYS A 51 -11.16 5.91 3.69
N SER A 52 -10.56 6.96 4.26
CA SER A 52 -9.60 6.87 5.36
C SER A 52 -10.09 6.05 6.55
N ASP A 53 -11.31 6.31 7.05
CA ASP A 53 -11.86 5.61 8.22
C ASP A 53 -12.02 4.11 7.96
N ALA A 54 -12.57 3.75 6.80
CA ALA A 54 -12.75 2.34 6.42
C ALA A 54 -11.39 1.64 6.21
N ALA A 55 -10.38 2.35 5.69
CA ALA A 55 -9.02 1.82 5.56
C ALA A 55 -8.39 1.54 6.93
N MET A 56 -8.50 2.48 7.87
CA MET A 56 -8.01 2.29 9.25
C MET A 56 -8.73 1.13 9.95
N ASP A 57 -10.04 0.99 9.78
CA ASP A 57 -10.79 -0.15 10.33
C ASP A 57 -10.30 -1.50 9.81
N MET A 58 -9.96 -1.59 8.52
CA MET A 58 -9.40 -2.82 7.94
C MET A 58 -7.98 -3.09 8.47
N LEU A 59 -7.13 -2.06 8.60
CA LEU A 59 -5.78 -2.20 9.19
C LEU A 59 -5.84 -2.65 10.66
N LYS A 60 -6.81 -2.12 11.42
CA LYS A 60 -7.03 -2.55 12.79
C LYS A 60 -7.43 -4.03 12.86
N LYS A 61 -8.37 -4.47 12.03
CA LYS A 61 -8.74 -5.90 11.92
C LYS A 61 -7.54 -6.77 11.53
N PHE A 62 -6.71 -6.29 10.61
CA PHE A 62 -5.47 -6.96 10.22
C PHE A 62 -4.51 -7.13 11.41
N MET A 63 -4.34 -6.09 12.23
CA MET A 63 -3.45 -6.09 13.40
C MET A 63 -4.02 -6.89 14.59
N ASP A 64 -5.36 -6.91 14.76
CA ASP A 64 -6.04 -7.66 15.83
C ASP A 64 -6.02 -9.18 15.56
N ALA A 65 -5.98 -9.60 14.30
CA ALA A 65 -5.74 -10.99 13.95
C ALA A 65 -4.32 -11.38 14.42
N THR A 66 -4.16 -12.56 15.02
CA THR A 66 -2.86 -13.02 15.57
C THR A 66 -1.79 -13.08 14.47
N ASN A 67 -1.08 -11.98 14.27
CA ASN A 67 -0.07 -11.85 13.23
C ASN A 67 1.30 -12.21 13.82
N LYS A 68 1.88 -13.32 13.35
CA LYS A 68 3.24 -13.73 13.74
C LYS A 68 4.32 -12.97 12.95
N ASP A 69 3.93 -12.27 11.89
CA ASP A 69 4.82 -11.47 11.05
C ASP A 69 4.89 -10.02 11.57
N GLU A 70 5.87 -9.79 12.45
CA GLU A 70 6.13 -8.46 13.01
C GLU A 70 6.51 -7.41 11.95
N LEU A 71 7.02 -7.80 10.77
CA LEU A 71 7.31 -6.85 9.69
C LEU A 71 6.01 -6.33 9.09
N LYS A 72 5.10 -7.24 8.69
CA LYS A 72 3.79 -6.85 8.15
C LYS A 72 2.93 -6.11 9.18
N TYR A 73 2.95 -6.54 10.44
CA TYR A 73 2.27 -5.82 11.53
C TYR A 73 2.79 -4.38 11.65
N THR A 74 4.12 -4.19 11.65
CA THR A 74 4.72 -2.86 11.76
C THR A 74 4.44 -2.01 10.52
N ASP A 75 4.42 -2.62 9.33
CA ASP A 75 4.04 -1.95 8.09
C ASP A 75 2.60 -1.41 8.16
N ALA A 76 1.64 -2.24 8.55
CA ALA A 76 0.24 -1.85 8.73
C ALA A 76 0.06 -0.70 9.74
N MET A 77 0.80 -0.72 10.85
CA MET A 77 0.77 0.38 11.83
C MET A 77 1.35 1.69 11.27
N ILE A 78 2.39 1.61 10.42
CA ILE A 78 2.93 2.80 9.74
C ILE A 78 1.92 3.34 8.73
N GLU A 79 1.27 2.46 7.95
CA GLU A 79 0.22 2.86 7.01
C GLU A 79 -0.97 3.52 7.72
N GLU A 80 -1.40 2.97 8.87
CA GLU A 80 -2.43 3.59 9.72
C GLU A 80 -2.00 5.01 10.13
N ALA A 81 -0.77 5.17 10.63
CA ALA A 81 -0.25 6.47 11.02
C ALA A 81 -0.14 7.46 9.85
N MET A 82 0.20 6.99 8.64
CA MET A 82 0.22 7.82 7.43
C MET A 82 -1.19 8.29 7.06
N ILE A 83 -2.19 7.40 7.07
CA ILE A 83 -3.59 7.76 6.83
C ILE A 83 -4.07 8.80 7.85
N MET A 84 -3.76 8.59 9.14
CA MET A 84 -4.11 9.54 10.20
C MET A 84 -3.46 10.91 9.96
N LYS A 85 -2.19 10.94 9.53
CA LYS A 85 -1.47 12.18 9.22
C LYS A 85 -2.11 12.93 8.06
N ASP A 86 -2.44 12.24 6.97
CA ASP A 86 -3.11 12.80 5.79
C ASP A 86 -4.51 13.34 6.13
N SER A 87 -5.23 12.64 7.02
CA SER A 87 -6.53 13.07 7.56
C SER A 87 -6.42 14.12 8.68
N LYS A 88 -5.23 14.68 8.94
CA LYS A 88 -4.96 15.69 9.98
C LYS A 88 -5.38 15.26 11.41
N ASN A 89 -5.42 13.96 11.67
CA ASN A 89 -5.75 13.42 12.99
C ASN A 89 -4.52 13.50 13.91
N PRO A 90 -4.51 14.33 14.97
CA PRO A 90 -3.32 14.59 15.78
C PRO A 90 -2.77 13.36 16.51
N ALA A 91 -3.57 12.29 16.66
CA ALA A 91 -3.12 11.04 17.26
C ALA A 91 -2.09 10.29 16.38
N TRP A 92 -1.87 10.71 15.12
CA TRP A 92 -0.85 10.15 14.24
C TRP A 92 0.55 10.20 14.89
N ASN A 93 0.87 11.23 15.67
CA ASN A 93 2.17 11.38 16.33
C ASN A 93 2.42 10.25 17.34
N ARG A 94 1.41 9.91 18.14
CA ARG A 94 1.51 8.81 19.11
C ARG A 94 1.73 7.49 18.39
N LYS A 95 1.00 7.25 17.30
CA LYS A 95 1.19 6.07 16.43
C LYS A 95 2.58 6.02 15.80
N ALA A 96 3.13 7.15 15.37
CA ALA A 96 4.49 7.21 14.86
C ALA A 96 5.54 6.82 15.93
N VAL A 97 5.34 7.21 17.19
CA VAL A 97 6.22 6.80 18.30
C VAL A 97 6.13 5.28 18.57
N GLU A 98 4.92 4.71 18.55
CA GLU A 98 4.72 3.25 18.65
C GLU A 98 5.45 2.52 17.50
N ALA A 99 5.29 3.02 16.26
CA ALA A 99 5.98 2.50 15.09
C ALA A 99 7.51 2.59 15.19
N GLN A 100 8.05 3.70 15.69
CA GLN A 100 9.48 3.87 15.89
C GLN A 100 10.07 2.78 16.79
N GLN A 101 9.39 2.44 17.88
CA GLN A 101 9.83 1.40 18.82
C GLN A 101 9.88 0.04 18.13
N LYS A 102 8.84 -0.32 17.37
CA LYS A 102 8.77 -1.58 16.62
C LYS A 102 9.83 -1.67 15.55
N VAL A 103 10.03 -0.62 14.76
CA VAL A 103 11.11 -0.52 13.76
C VAL A 103 12.48 -0.75 14.40
N LYS A 104 12.75 -0.14 15.57
CA LYS A 104 14.01 -0.33 16.29
C LYS A 104 14.22 -1.76 16.77
N ILE A 105 13.16 -2.44 17.19
CA ILE A 105 13.22 -3.86 17.58
C ILE A 105 13.51 -4.74 16.36
N LEU A 106 12.77 -4.51 15.26
CA LEU A 106 12.90 -5.26 14.01
C LEU A 106 14.31 -5.20 13.42
N TYR A 107 15.01 -4.08 13.58
CA TYR A 107 16.39 -3.92 13.10
C TYR A 107 17.30 -5.07 13.56
N ARG A 108 17.20 -5.48 14.83
CA ARG A 108 18.10 -6.46 15.45
C ARG A 108 18.09 -7.82 14.75
N THR A 109 16.96 -8.20 14.16
CA THR A 109 16.74 -9.52 13.56
C THR A 109 16.51 -9.48 12.06
N ASN A 110 16.30 -8.29 11.46
CA ASN A 110 15.93 -8.16 10.06
C ASN A 110 16.81 -7.17 9.27
N TYR A 111 17.93 -6.67 9.82
CA TYR A 111 18.77 -5.68 9.14
C TYR A 111 19.33 -6.13 7.77
N ASN A 112 19.38 -7.43 7.50
CA ASN A 112 19.83 -8.01 6.23
C ASN A 112 18.67 -8.36 5.28
N LYS A 113 17.42 -8.12 5.68
CA LYS A 113 16.23 -8.35 4.85
C LYS A 113 15.87 -7.06 4.11
N PRO A 114 15.71 -7.08 2.78
CA PRO A 114 15.32 -5.88 2.04
C PRO A 114 13.92 -5.37 2.44
N GLU A 115 13.01 -6.24 2.84
CA GLU A 115 11.65 -5.90 3.32
C GLU A 115 11.69 -5.00 4.56
N TYR A 116 12.60 -5.25 5.50
CA TYR A 116 12.80 -4.38 6.66
C TYR A 116 13.15 -2.96 6.24
N TRP A 117 14.00 -2.81 5.23
CA TRP A 117 14.40 -1.50 4.73
C TRP A 117 13.25 -0.78 4.01
N LEU A 118 12.30 -1.50 3.40
CA LEU A 118 11.07 -0.89 2.88
C LEU A 118 10.18 -0.34 4.01
N VAL A 119 9.97 -1.13 5.07
CA VAL A 119 9.24 -0.69 6.28
C VAL A 119 9.93 0.54 6.90
N TYR A 120 11.27 0.52 6.99
CA TYR A 120 12.04 1.65 7.50
C TYR A 120 11.91 2.89 6.60
N ALA A 121 11.89 2.73 5.28
CA ALA A 121 11.69 3.84 4.34
C ALA A 121 10.31 4.49 4.54
N LYS A 122 9.25 3.69 4.71
CA LYS A 122 7.90 4.21 4.98
C LYS A 122 7.84 4.96 6.30
N PHE A 123 8.43 4.41 7.37
CA PHE A 123 8.54 5.12 8.64
C PHE A 123 9.30 6.44 8.50
N ALA A 124 10.44 6.44 7.79
CA ALA A 124 11.23 7.64 7.56
C ALA A 124 10.44 8.72 6.79
N ALA A 125 9.61 8.32 5.82
CA ALA A 125 8.71 9.23 5.10
C ALA A 125 7.60 9.78 6.02
N LEU A 126 7.00 8.95 6.87
CA LEU A 126 6.00 9.36 7.87
C LEU A 126 6.54 10.49 8.78
N VAL A 127 7.80 10.41 9.20
CA VAL A 127 8.46 11.41 10.07
C VAL A 127 9.28 12.46 9.31
N ASN A 128 9.10 12.60 8.00
CA ASN A 128 9.76 13.58 7.13
C ASN A 128 11.31 13.56 7.21
N ARG A 129 11.91 12.37 7.24
CA ARG A 129 13.37 12.17 7.25
C ARG A 129 13.87 11.63 5.91
N GLU A 130 13.90 12.48 4.88
CA GLU A 130 14.21 12.06 3.50
C GLU A 130 15.58 11.40 3.33
N ASN A 131 16.63 11.87 4.02
CA ASN A 131 17.94 11.21 4.01
C ASN A 131 17.88 9.74 4.46
N HIS A 132 16.97 9.44 5.40
CA HIS A 132 16.75 8.07 5.87
C HIS A 132 15.95 7.25 4.84
N VAL A 133 15.01 7.86 4.10
CA VAL A 133 14.33 7.22 2.97
C VAL A 133 15.34 6.80 1.91
N ILE A 134 16.24 7.71 1.52
CA ILE A 134 17.31 7.44 0.54
C ILE A 134 18.20 6.29 1.02
N GLY A 135 18.72 6.38 2.25
CA GLY A 135 19.59 5.35 2.82
C GLY A 135 18.90 3.97 2.94
N ALA A 136 17.61 3.97 3.26
CA ALA A 136 16.81 2.74 3.33
C ALA A 136 16.72 2.05 1.97
N PHE A 137 16.42 2.78 0.89
CA PHE A 137 16.38 2.21 -0.45
C PHE A 137 17.76 1.73 -0.93
N GLN A 138 18.84 2.47 -0.62
CA GLN A 138 20.20 2.00 -0.90
C GLN A 138 20.47 0.64 -0.23
N LYS A 139 20.03 0.45 1.03
CA LYS A 139 20.17 -0.83 1.73
C LYS A 139 19.26 -1.91 1.15
N ALA A 140 18.00 -1.60 0.85
CA ALA A 140 17.07 -2.56 0.25
C ALA A 140 17.62 -3.11 -1.07
N PHE A 141 18.11 -2.23 -1.95
CA PHE A 141 18.67 -2.63 -3.25
C PHE A 141 20.08 -3.22 -3.15
N PHE A 142 20.83 -2.93 -2.09
CA PHE A 142 22.08 -3.65 -1.81
C PHE A 142 21.81 -5.13 -1.51
N PHE A 143 20.81 -5.44 -0.66
CA PHE A 143 20.47 -6.82 -0.33
C PHE A 143 19.69 -7.53 -1.45
N LYS A 144 18.95 -6.77 -2.28
CA LYS A 144 18.21 -7.30 -3.42
C LYS A 144 18.23 -6.31 -4.60
N PRO A 145 19.22 -6.41 -5.51
CA PRO A 145 19.36 -5.47 -6.62
C PRO A 145 18.19 -5.48 -7.60
N VAL A 146 17.63 -6.67 -7.88
CA VAL A 146 16.44 -6.84 -8.72
C VAL A 146 15.23 -6.98 -7.80
N TYR A 147 14.73 -5.85 -7.30
CA TYR A 147 13.59 -5.81 -6.38
C TYR A 147 12.45 -4.95 -6.90
N THR A 148 11.64 -5.52 -7.78
CA THR A 148 10.50 -4.84 -8.40
C THR A 148 9.57 -4.21 -7.38
N GLU A 149 9.19 -4.94 -6.33
CA GLU A 149 8.35 -4.38 -5.26
C GLU A 149 9.03 -3.20 -4.55
N GLY A 150 10.35 -3.28 -4.31
CA GLY A 150 11.11 -2.17 -3.74
C GLY A 150 11.08 -0.91 -4.63
N TYR A 151 11.08 -1.07 -5.95
CA TYR A 151 10.93 0.05 -6.88
C TYR A 151 9.50 0.61 -6.92
N ILE A 152 8.47 -0.23 -6.78
CA ILE A 152 7.07 0.22 -6.65
C ILE A 152 6.92 1.04 -5.36
N VAL A 153 7.36 0.51 -4.22
CA VAL A 153 7.32 1.20 -2.92
C VAL A 153 8.12 2.50 -2.96
N LYS A 154 9.28 2.52 -3.66
CA LYS A 154 10.03 3.76 -3.89
C LYS A 154 9.22 4.78 -4.69
N GLY A 155 8.57 4.34 -5.77
CA GLY A 155 7.65 5.18 -6.54
C GLY A 155 6.54 5.76 -5.66
N ASP A 156 5.92 4.93 -4.82
CA ASP A 156 4.81 5.31 -3.94
C ASP A 156 5.25 6.34 -2.90
N LEU A 157 6.39 6.11 -2.24
CA LEU A 157 6.91 7.02 -1.21
C LEU A 157 7.37 8.35 -1.79
N TYR A 158 8.06 8.36 -2.93
CA TYR A 158 8.45 9.64 -3.54
C TYR A 158 7.25 10.40 -4.11
N ASN A 159 6.22 9.71 -4.59
CA ASN A 159 4.95 10.34 -4.96
C ASN A 159 4.27 10.97 -3.73
N TYR A 160 4.18 10.23 -2.62
CA TYR A 160 3.66 10.74 -1.35
C TYR A 160 4.44 11.96 -0.87
N LEU A 161 5.78 11.92 -0.88
CA LEU A 161 6.62 13.05 -0.49
C LEU A 161 6.36 14.25 -1.42
N ALA A 162 6.34 14.05 -2.74
CA ALA A 162 6.09 15.11 -3.71
C ALA A 162 4.70 15.77 -3.51
N LYS A 163 3.66 14.98 -3.26
CA LYS A 163 2.30 15.50 -2.97
C LYS A 163 2.23 16.34 -1.70
N ASN A 164 3.04 16.00 -0.71
CA ASN A 164 3.12 16.69 0.59
C ASN A 164 4.22 17.76 0.64
N THR A 165 4.89 18.04 -0.48
CA THR A 165 5.89 19.10 -0.59
C THR A 165 5.21 20.41 -0.95
N ASP A 166 5.60 21.51 -0.31
CA ASP A 166 5.15 22.82 -0.74
C ASP A 166 5.64 23.10 -2.18
N PRO A 167 4.77 23.48 -3.13
CA PRO A 167 5.19 23.85 -4.48
C PRO A 167 6.27 24.95 -4.53
N SER A 168 6.38 25.80 -3.50
CA SER A 168 7.42 26.83 -3.40
C SER A 168 8.70 26.35 -2.72
N GLU A 169 8.80 25.07 -2.33
CA GLU A 169 10.03 24.53 -1.75
C GLU A 169 11.12 24.34 -2.82
N SER A 170 12.26 25.00 -2.63
CA SER A 170 13.42 24.95 -3.52
C SER A 170 14.59 24.19 -2.90
N THR A 171 15.26 23.37 -3.70
CA THR A 171 16.54 22.73 -3.34
C THR A 171 17.67 23.75 -3.20
N ALA A 172 17.49 24.94 -3.76
CA ALA A 172 18.36 26.08 -3.54
C ALA A 172 17.96 26.78 -2.23
N SER A 173 18.10 26.11 -1.09
CA SER A 173 17.85 26.74 0.21
C SER A 173 18.93 27.79 0.51
N SER A 174 18.46 28.98 0.88
CA SER A 174 19.18 30.19 1.24
C SER A 174 20.43 29.94 2.11
N ALA A 175 21.60 29.93 1.48
CA ALA A 175 22.79 30.45 2.13
C ALA A 175 22.51 31.92 2.44
N ILE A 176 22.42 32.25 3.74
CA ILE A 176 22.40 33.59 4.37
C ILE A 176 22.30 34.75 3.36
N GLY A 177 21.09 35.29 3.14
CA GLY A 177 20.91 36.63 2.55
C GLY A 177 20.12 36.74 1.24
N TYR A 178 19.59 35.67 0.66
CA TYR A 178 18.67 35.76 -0.48
C TYR A 178 17.24 35.42 -0.05
N GLU A 179 16.47 36.45 0.29
CA GLU A 179 15.00 36.39 0.28
C GLU A 179 14.55 36.28 -1.18
N ASP A 180 13.63 35.35 -1.46
CA ASP A 180 13.05 35.03 -2.79
C ASP A 180 13.98 34.40 -3.84
N VAL A 181 14.31 33.11 -3.66
CA VAL A 181 14.74 32.28 -4.79
C VAL A 181 13.52 31.87 -5.61
N HIS A 182 13.41 32.34 -6.84
CA HIS A 182 12.39 31.87 -7.78
C HIS A 182 12.46 30.34 -7.96
N VAL A 183 11.33 29.66 -7.75
CA VAL A 183 11.23 28.21 -7.94
C VAL A 183 10.94 27.90 -9.41
N SER A 184 11.92 27.33 -10.10
CA SER A 184 11.80 26.72 -11.42
C SER A 184 11.61 25.20 -11.29
N LYS A 185 11.36 24.50 -12.40
CA LYS A 185 11.24 23.03 -12.37
C LYS A 185 12.52 22.35 -11.87
N GLU A 186 13.67 22.91 -12.21
CA GLU A 186 14.99 22.33 -11.96
C GLU A 186 15.35 22.37 -10.47
N ASN A 187 14.99 23.45 -9.77
CA ASN A 187 15.24 23.62 -8.33
C ASN A 187 14.03 23.25 -7.45
N SER A 188 12.86 22.92 -8.03
CA SER A 188 11.69 22.50 -7.25
C SER A 188 11.93 21.13 -6.59
N VAL A 189 11.85 21.09 -5.25
CA VAL A 189 11.92 19.84 -4.49
C VAL A 189 10.78 18.90 -4.89
N ARG A 190 9.56 19.45 -5.02
CA ARG A 190 8.36 18.73 -5.43
C ARG A 190 8.53 18.06 -6.80
N TYR A 191 9.05 18.79 -7.78
CA TYR A 191 9.30 18.27 -9.13
C TYR A 191 10.37 17.16 -9.11
N ASN A 192 11.47 17.36 -8.39
CA ASN A 192 12.55 16.39 -8.28
C ASN A 192 12.08 15.08 -7.62
N ARG A 193 11.28 15.16 -6.55
CA ARG A 193 10.63 13.98 -5.94
C ARG A 193 9.70 13.27 -6.95
N GLY A 194 8.93 14.03 -7.74
CA GLY A 194 8.09 13.50 -8.82
C GLY A 194 8.87 12.71 -9.89
N LYS A 195 10.02 13.21 -10.32
CA LYS A 195 10.90 12.49 -11.27
C LYS A 195 11.41 11.17 -10.68
N VAL A 196 11.89 11.18 -9.44
CA VAL A 196 12.37 9.96 -8.77
C VAL A 196 11.25 8.92 -8.64
N ALA A 197 10.02 9.37 -8.36
CA ALA A 197 8.86 8.49 -8.32
C ALA A 197 8.60 7.84 -9.70
N LYS A 198 8.53 8.64 -10.77
CA LYS A 198 8.35 8.16 -12.15
C LYS A 198 9.44 7.17 -12.56
N GLU A 199 10.72 7.52 -12.37
CA GLU A 199 11.85 6.64 -12.72
C GLU A 199 11.76 5.30 -12.00
N SER A 200 11.36 5.29 -10.73
CA SER A 200 11.23 4.06 -9.94
C SER A 200 10.11 3.16 -10.50
N TYR A 201 8.98 3.75 -10.86
CA TYR A 201 7.89 3.04 -11.53
C TYR A 201 8.29 2.47 -12.90
N GLU A 202 9.01 3.26 -13.71
CA GLU A 202 9.50 2.80 -15.02
C GLU A 202 10.48 1.64 -14.89
N ILE A 203 11.35 1.65 -13.87
CA ILE A 203 12.22 0.52 -13.57
C ILE A 203 11.39 -0.70 -13.17
N ALA A 204 10.36 -0.54 -12.35
CA ALA A 204 9.46 -1.64 -11.98
C ALA A 204 8.78 -2.26 -13.22
N LEU A 205 8.28 -1.43 -14.14
CA LEU A 205 7.62 -1.88 -15.39
C LEU A 205 8.52 -2.70 -16.32
N LYS A 206 9.86 -2.62 -16.18
CA LYS A 206 10.79 -3.47 -16.95
C LYS A 206 10.72 -4.94 -16.54
N ASN A 207 10.13 -5.27 -15.39
CA ASN A 207 9.92 -6.65 -15.00
C ASN A 207 8.77 -7.27 -15.80
N SER A 208 9.09 -8.27 -16.63
CA SER A 208 8.14 -8.98 -17.48
C SER A 208 7.11 -9.82 -16.71
N THR A 209 7.38 -10.20 -15.45
CA THR A 209 6.50 -11.04 -14.63
C THR A 209 5.42 -10.25 -13.88
N LEU A 210 5.39 -8.92 -13.99
CA LEU A 210 4.30 -8.13 -13.42
C LEU A 210 3.00 -8.45 -14.15
N ASP A 211 1.96 -8.75 -13.38
CA ASP A 211 0.60 -8.91 -13.90
C ASP A 211 0.03 -7.57 -14.40
N ASN A 212 -1.08 -7.65 -15.12
CA ASN A 212 -1.70 -6.49 -15.74
C ASN A 212 -2.28 -5.51 -14.71
N ASP A 213 -2.75 -5.98 -13.55
CA ASP A 213 -3.31 -5.10 -12.52
C ASP A 213 -2.22 -4.26 -11.87
N ARG A 214 -1.07 -4.87 -11.57
CA ARG A 214 0.12 -4.15 -11.09
C ARG A 214 0.67 -3.19 -12.13
N LYS A 215 0.68 -3.56 -13.42
CA LYS A 215 1.08 -2.62 -14.50
C LYS A 215 0.08 -1.47 -14.62
N ALA A 216 -1.21 -1.74 -14.53
CA ALA A 216 -2.26 -0.72 -14.55
C ALA A 216 -2.13 0.24 -13.36
N TYR A 217 -1.89 -0.28 -12.15
CA TYR A 217 -1.56 0.52 -10.97
C TYR A 217 -0.40 1.49 -11.24
N ILE A 218 0.72 0.97 -11.76
CA ILE A 218 1.91 1.78 -12.00
C ILE A 218 1.63 2.86 -13.06
N HIS A 219 0.99 2.51 -14.18
CA HIS A 219 0.62 3.49 -15.21
C HIS A 219 -0.35 4.56 -14.66
N TYR A 220 -1.31 4.18 -13.82
CA TYR A 220 -2.19 5.14 -13.16
C TYR A 220 -1.39 6.12 -12.29
N LYS A 221 -0.46 5.63 -11.47
CA LYS A 221 0.39 6.47 -10.62
C LYS A 221 1.30 7.41 -11.43
N ILE A 222 1.89 6.93 -12.53
CA ILE A 222 2.63 7.79 -13.46
C ILE A 222 1.70 8.87 -14.04
N GLY A 223 0.51 8.50 -14.52
CA GLY A 223 -0.44 9.46 -15.08
C GLY A 223 -0.84 10.57 -14.10
N GLU A 224 -1.03 10.22 -12.83
CA GLU A 224 -1.28 11.19 -11.76
C GLU A 224 -0.08 12.09 -11.46
N LEU A 225 1.14 11.55 -11.50
CA LEU A 225 2.38 12.34 -11.36
C LEU A 225 2.53 13.34 -12.52
N GLU A 226 2.33 12.88 -13.75
CA GLU A 226 2.46 13.70 -14.94
C GLU A 226 1.46 14.86 -14.95
N MET A 227 0.20 14.58 -14.60
CA MET A 227 -0.84 15.60 -14.54
C MET A 227 -0.60 16.63 -13.44
N ASN A 228 -0.25 16.18 -12.23
CA ASN A 228 -0.31 17.02 -11.03
C ASN A 228 1.05 17.57 -10.58
N ILE A 229 2.15 16.95 -11.00
CA ILE A 229 3.51 17.26 -10.51
C ILE A 229 4.45 17.68 -11.62
N LEU A 230 4.50 16.91 -12.72
CA LEU A 230 5.45 17.14 -13.80
C LEU A 230 4.90 18.08 -14.88
N SER A 231 3.58 18.30 -14.86
CA SER A 231 2.82 19.15 -15.79
C SER A 231 2.94 18.71 -17.25
N ASP A 232 2.96 17.40 -17.50
CA ASP A 232 2.91 16.79 -18.83
C ASP A 232 1.54 16.14 -19.06
N LYS A 233 0.62 16.91 -19.63
CA LYS A 233 -0.76 16.45 -19.84
C LYS A 233 -0.86 15.34 -20.88
N GLU A 234 0.03 15.34 -21.87
CA GLU A 234 -0.01 14.35 -22.96
C GLU A 234 0.42 12.98 -22.44
N GLU A 235 1.54 12.93 -21.71
CA GLU A 235 2.03 11.70 -21.11
C GLU A 235 1.06 11.21 -20.02
N ALA A 236 0.41 12.11 -19.28
CA ALA A 236 -0.66 11.76 -18.35
C ALA A 236 -1.84 11.03 -19.03
N VAL A 237 -2.34 11.58 -20.14
CA VAL A 237 -3.44 10.98 -20.91
C VAL A 237 -3.04 9.62 -21.49
N LYS A 238 -1.82 9.51 -22.02
CA LYS A 238 -1.29 8.25 -22.55
C LYS A 238 -1.23 7.16 -21.48
N ASN A 239 -0.72 7.48 -20.29
CA ASN A 239 -0.65 6.53 -19.18
C ASN A 239 -2.04 6.11 -18.66
N ARG A 240 -3.00 7.04 -18.60
CA ARG A 240 -4.40 6.72 -18.26
C ARG A 240 -5.03 5.79 -19.28
N LYS A 241 -4.85 6.03 -20.59
CA LYS A 241 -5.32 5.11 -21.64
C LYS A 241 -4.71 3.72 -21.48
N LYS A 242 -3.40 3.64 -21.21
CA LYS A 242 -2.73 2.36 -20.99
C LYS A 242 -3.24 1.62 -19.75
N THR A 243 -3.58 2.35 -18.69
CA THR A 243 -4.22 1.79 -17.49
C THR A 243 -5.53 1.09 -17.83
N VAL A 244 -6.42 1.77 -18.58
CA VAL A 244 -7.72 1.22 -19.00
C VAL A 244 -7.54 0.00 -19.90
N GLU A 245 -6.57 0.03 -20.82
CA GLU A 245 -6.27 -1.08 -21.72
C GLU A 245 -5.81 -2.33 -20.96
N LEU A 246 -4.96 -2.17 -19.95
CA LEU A 246 -4.38 -3.28 -19.19
C LEU A 246 -5.39 -3.93 -18.23
N SER A 247 -6.20 -3.14 -17.55
CA SER A 247 -7.15 -3.63 -16.56
C SER A 247 -8.37 -2.71 -16.43
N PRO A 248 -9.35 -2.79 -17.36
CA PRO A 248 -10.48 -1.87 -17.42
C PRO A 248 -11.40 -1.97 -16.20
N ASP A 249 -11.56 -3.19 -15.65
CA ASP A 249 -12.48 -3.45 -14.55
C ASP A 249 -11.88 -3.20 -13.16
N SER A 250 -10.55 -3.05 -13.08
CA SER A 250 -9.88 -2.65 -11.84
C SER A 250 -10.31 -1.27 -11.39
N MET A 251 -10.08 -0.98 -10.11
CA MET A 251 -10.29 0.36 -9.56
C MET A 251 -9.53 1.43 -10.36
N TYR A 252 -8.28 1.16 -10.73
CA TYR A 252 -7.43 2.10 -11.48
C TYR A 252 -7.89 2.27 -12.93
N GLY A 253 -8.36 1.21 -13.58
CA GLY A 253 -8.98 1.27 -14.91
C GLY A 253 -10.21 2.17 -14.90
N LYS A 254 -11.14 1.94 -13.97
CA LYS A 254 -12.35 2.75 -13.82
C LYS A 254 -12.05 4.23 -13.55
N LYS A 255 -11.13 4.51 -12.62
CA LYS A 255 -10.69 5.88 -12.32
C LYS A 255 -10.03 6.55 -13.53
N SER A 256 -9.16 5.85 -14.25
CA SER A 256 -8.54 6.38 -15.47
C SER A 256 -9.57 6.67 -16.56
N ALA A 257 -10.57 5.80 -16.75
CA ALA A 257 -11.65 6.03 -17.71
C ALA A 257 -12.47 7.27 -17.37
N GLU A 258 -12.85 7.45 -16.10
CA GLU A 258 -13.58 8.63 -15.62
C GLU A 258 -12.77 9.93 -15.82
N LEU A 259 -11.47 9.89 -15.54
CA LEU A 259 -10.58 11.04 -15.73
C LEU A 259 -10.38 11.39 -17.20
N LEU A 260 -10.43 10.40 -18.11
CA LEU A 260 -10.35 10.62 -19.55
C LEU A 260 -11.64 11.25 -20.10
N SER A 261 -12.81 10.84 -19.60
CA SER A 261 -14.08 11.42 -20.07
C SER A 261 -14.30 12.85 -19.61
N LYS A 262 -13.71 13.27 -18.48
CA LYS A 262 -13.81 14.66 -17.97
C LYS A 262 -12.90 15.66 -18.71
N ASN A 263 -11.92 15.15 -19.46
CA ASN A 263 -10.93 15.95 -20.18
C ASN A 263 -11.23 16.05 -21.69
N GLN A 264 -12.39 15.57 -22.14
CA GLN A 264 -12.94 15.74 -23.48
C GLN A 264 -13.91 16.92 -23.50
#